data_AF-A0A832DK44-F1
#
_entry.id   AF-A0A832DK44-F1
#
_cell.length_a   1.000
_cell.length_b   1.000
_cell.length_c   1.000
_cell.angle_alpha   90.00
_cell.angle_beta   90.00
_cell.angle_gamma   90.00
#
_symmetry.space_group_name_H-M   'P 1'
#
loop_
_entity.id
_entity.type
_entity.pdbx_description
1 polymer ?
#
loop_
_entity_poly.entity_id
_entity_poly.type
_entity_poly.pdbx_seq_one_letter_code
_entity_poly.pdbx_strand_id
1 'polypeptide(L)' 'MNKDEMEGKWEKAKGKVKDKAGEIAGDADLEARGEAQHAEGEVQEKFGQTRRKAGEAVEDLGDKIKGE' A
#
# COMPACT_ATOMS: atom_id res chain seq x y z
N MET A 1 -45.43 23.10 -2.45
CA MET A 1 -44.09 22.57 -2.09
C MET A 1 -43.53 23.48 -1.02
N ASN A 2 -43.22 22.93 0.15
CA ASN A 2 -42.78 23.72 1.31
C ASN A 2 -41.27 24.01 1.22
N LYS A 3 -40.79 25.12 1.79
CA LYS A 3 -39.37 25.53 1.72
C LYS A 3 -38.44 24.46 2.30
N ASP A 4 -38.87 23.80 3.37
CA ASP A 4 -38.21 22.65 4.00
C ASP A 4 -37.90 21.50 3.04
N GLU A 5 -38.84 21.19 2.13
CA GLU A 5 -38.65 20.09 1.17
C GLU A 5 -37.57 20.39 0.12
N MET A 6 -37.40 21.67 -0.25
CA MET A 6 -36.32 22.09 -1.14
C MET A 6 -34.98 22.09 -0.41
N GLU A 7 -34.95 22.54 0.84
CA GLU A 7 -33.72 22.58 1.66
C GLU A 7 -33.18 21.16 1.93
N GLY A 8 -34.06 20.21 2.29
CA GLY A 8 -33.68 18.81 2.47
C GLY A 8 -33.18 18.13 1.18
N LYS A 9 -33.71 18.51 0.00
CA LYS A 9 -33.19 18.01 -1.29
C LYS A 9 -31.81 18.60 -1.60
N TRP A 10 -31.60 19.88 -1.28
CA TRP A 10 -30.31 20.55 -1.47
C TRP A 10 -29.23 19.93 -0.58
N GLU A 11 -29.52 19.69 0.69
CA GLU A 11 -28.60 19.01 1.61
C GLU A 11 -28.27 17.59 1.13
N LYS A 12 -29.26 16.81 0.67
CA LYS A 12 -29.02 15.48 0.10
C LYS A 12 -28.11 15.52 -1.13
N ALA A 13 -28.30 16.49 -2.02
CA ALA A 13 -27.45 16.66 -3.18
C ALA A 13 -26.01 17.01 -2.77
N LYS A 14 -25.85 17.95 -1.83
CA LYS A 14 -24.54 18.34 -1.30
C LYS A 14 -23.83 17.19 -0.61
N GLY A 15 -24.56 16.39 0.17
CA GLY A 15 -24.07 15.16 0.80
C GLY A 15 -23.51 14.19 -0.24
N LYS A 16 -24.32 13.83 -1.26
CA LYS A 16 -23.89 12.94 -2.35
C LYS A 16 -22.64 13.39 -3.07
N VAL A 17 -22.49 14.69 -3.31
CA VAL A 17 -21.28 15.25 -3.95
C VAL A 17 -20.07 15.09 -3.03
N LYS A 18 -20.23 15.37 -1.72
CA LYS A 18 -19.17 15.22 -0.73
C LYS A 18 -18.76 13.76 -0.52
N ASP A 19 -19.71 12.84 -0.48
CA ASP A 19 -19.46 11.40 -0.38
C ASP A 19 -18.65 10.91 -1.59
N LYS A 20 -19.09 11.22 -2.82
CA LYS A 20 -18.35 10.84 -4.04
C LYS A 20 -16.95 11.45 -4.10
N ALA A 21 -16.81 12.72 -3.71
CA ALA A 21 -15.50 13.36 -3.67
C ALA A 21 -14.59 12.73 -2.62
N GLY A 22 -15.14 12.32 -1.48
CA GLY A 22 -14.42 11.59 -0.43
C GLY A 22 -13.98 10.20 -0.85
N GLU A 23 -14.84 9.45 -1.54
CA GLU A 23 -14.50 8.13 -2.12
C GLU A 23 -13.36 8.27 -3.14
N ILE A 24 -13.50 9.16 -4.13
CA ILE A 24 -12.46 9.38 -5.15
C ILE A 24 -11.13 9.82 -4.53
N ALA A 25 -11.16 10.73 -3.54
CA ALA A 25 -9.95 11.18 -2.87
C ALA A 25 -9.33 10.07 -1.99
N GLY A 26 -10.18 9.24 -1.37
CA GLY A 26 -9.77 8.09 -0.59
C GLY A 26 -9.10 7.02 -1.44
N ASP A 27 -9.68 6.67 -2.57
CA ASP A 27 -9.10 5.72 -3.54
C ASP A 27 -7.75 6.20 -4.06
N ALA A 28 -7.62 7.49 -4.40
CA ALA A 28 -6.35 8.05 -4.87
C ALA A 28 -5.24 8.03 -3.78
N ASP A 29 -5.56 8.36 -2.52
CA ASP A 29 -4.61 8.25 -1.41
C ASP A 29 -4.26 6.79 -1.10
N LEU A 30 -5.25 5.88 -1.14
CA LEU A 30 -5.06 4.45 -0.92
C LEU A 30 -4.19 3.81 -2.02
N GLU A 31 -4.42 4.17 -3.29
CA GLU A 31 -3.63 3.68 -4.42
C GLU A 31 -2.16 4.11 -4.30
N ALA A 32 -1.93 5.40 -4.00
CA ALA A 32 -0.57 5.92 -3.81
C ALA A 32 0.16 5.24 -2.62
N ARG A 33 -0.53 5.01 -1.51
CA ARG A 33 0.03 4.27 -0.36
C ARG A 33 0.26 2.80 -0.67
N GLY A 34 -0.61 2.20 -1.47
CA GLY A 34 -0.48 0.82 -1.93
C GLY A 34 0.79 0.64 -2.77
N GLU A 35 0.99 1.51 -3.76
CA GLU A 35 2.17 1.47 -4.63
C GLU A 35 3.48 1.64 -3.85
N ALA A 36 3.53 2.61 -2.92
CA ALA A 36 4.69 2.83 -2.08
C ALA A 36 5.01 1.62 -1.18
N GLN A 37 4.00 1.03 -0.55
CA GLN A 37 4.18 -0.18 0.27
C GLN A 37 4.62 -1.39 -0.56
N HIS A 38 4.12 -1.52 -1.80
CA HIS A 38 4.49 -2.61 -2.69
C HIS A 38 5.96 -2.50 -3.11
N ALA A 39 6.41 -1.29 -3.46
CA ALA A 39 7.81 -1.03 -3.76
C ALA A 39 8.73 -1.32 -2.56
N GLU A 40 8.35 -0.90 -1.35
CA GLU A 40 9.10 -1.18 -0.13
C GLU A 40 9.17 -2.69 0.17
N GLY A 41 8.06 -3.40 -0.01
CA GLY A 41 7.98 -4.86 0.14
C GLY A 41 8.87 -5.60 -0.85
N GLU A 42 8.87 -5.22 -2.12
CA GLU A 42 9.75 -5.81 -3.14
C GLU A 42 11.24 -5.60 -2.80
N VAL A 43 11.60 -4.41 -2.31
CA VAL A 43 12.98 -4.11 -1.90
C VAL A 43 13.38 -4.95 -0.69
N GLN A 44 12.53 -5.06 0.33
CA GLN A 44 12.77 -5.92 1.49
C GLN A 44 12.90 -7.39 1.09
N GLU A 45 12.05 -7.88 0.19
CA GLU A 45 12.11 -9.27 -0.27
C GLU A 45 13.43 -9.55 -1.00
N LYS A 46 13.82 -8.70 -1.96
CA LYS A 46 15.09 -8.84 -2.70
C LYS A 46 16.29 -8.76 -1.78
N PHE A 47 16.26 -7.86 -0.79
CA PHE A 47 17.32 -7.76 0.20
C PHE A 47 17.42 -9.02 1.07
N GLY A 48 16.30 -9.54 1.55
CA GLY A 48 16.24 -10.78 2.33
C GLY A 48 16.72 -12.00 1.55
N GLN A 49 16.37 -12.11 0.27
CA GLN A 49 16.89 -13.16 -0.61
C GLN A 49 18.41 -13.05 -0.82
N THR A 50 18.91 -11.83 -1.04
CA THR A 50 20.35 -11.59 -1.23
C THR A 50 21.15 -11.94 0.02
N ARG A 51 20.66 -11.51 1.20
CA ARG A 51 21.30 -11.82 2.49
C ARG A 51 21.33 -13.33 2.76
N ARG A 52 20.26 -14.06 2.43
CA ARG A 52 20.23 -15.53 2.54
C ARG A 52 21.27 -16.19 1.64
N LYS A 53 21.30 -15.84 0.36
CA LYS A 53 22.30 -16.37 -0.58
C LYS A 53 23.74 -16.08 -0.16
N ALA A 54 24.00 -14.89 0.37
CA ALA A 54 25.32 -14.54 0.90
C ALA A 54 25.68 -15.37 2.14
N GLY A 55 24.71 -15.61 3.04
CA GLY A 55 24.88 -16.51 4.19
C GLY A 55 25.21 -17.94 3.75
N GLU A 56 24.39 -18.51 2.86
CA GLU A 56 24.61 -19.86 2.33
C GLU A 56 25.98 -20.01 1.65
N ALA A 57 26.43 -19.02 0.87
CA ALA A 57 27.74 -19.06 0.23
C ALA A 57 28.90 -19.02 1.24
N VAL A 58 28.76 -18.25 2.32
CA VAL A 58 29.75 -18.18 3.40
C VAL A 58 29.76 -19.47 4.22
N GLU A 59 28.59 -20.06 4.48
CA GLU A 59 28.46 -21.35 5.15
C GLU A 59 29.07 -22.48 4.31
N ASP A 60 28.77 -22.57 3.02
CA ASP A 60 29.34 -23.57 2.10
C ASP A 60 30.86 -23.47 2.00
N LEU A 61 31.38 -22.24 1.95
CA LEU A 61 32.83 -21.99 1.98
C LEU A 61 33.44 -22.38 3.32
N GLY A 62 32.79 -22.05 4.43
CA GLY A 62 33.23 -22.42 5.77
C GLY A 62 33.28 -23.94 5.96
N ASP A 63 32.29 -24.66 5.45
CA ASP A 63 32.23 -26.13 5.51
C ASP A 63 33.35 -26.77 4.68
N LYS A 64 33.60 -26.25 3.46
CA LYS A 64 34.73 -26.68 2.62
C LYS A 64 36.10 -26.42 3.24
N ILE A 65 36.29 -25.27 3.89
CA ILE A 65 37.58 -24.93 4.51
C ILE A 65 37.81 -25.73 5.81
N LYS A 66 36.73 -26.13 6.49
CA LYS A 66 36.80 -26.91 7.74
C LYS A 66 36.93 -28.42 7.49
N GLY A 67 36.75 -28.85 6.25
CA GLY A 67 36.80 -30.24 5.79
C GLY A 67 38.01 -30.56 4.92
N GLU A 68 39.21 -30.18 5.36
CA GLU A 68 40.50 -30.89 5.22
C GLU A 68 41.31 -30.71 6.50
#